data_AF-A0A483AE26-F1
#
_entry.id   AF-A0A483AE26-F1
#
_cell.length_a   1.000
_cell.length_b   1.000
_cell.length_c   1.000
_cell.angle_alpha   90.00
_cell.angle_beta   90.00
_cell.angle_gamma   90.00
#
_symmetry.space_group_name_H-M   'P 1'
#
loop_
_entity.id
_entity.type
_entity.pdbx_description
1 polymer ?
#
loop_
_entity_poly.entity_id
_entity_poly.type
_entity_poly.pdbx_seq_one_letter_code
_entity_poly.pdbx_strand_id
1 'polypeptide(L)'
;MKEKFEVIEIENQTMVLKVNRSDGCTGCSASGACGTGILANYFDHYSVFNKPLQEGVAIGDVVTLEISAAELFWRAFQLYIVPLLALFVGAGVGSVYFPTNELWQIIFGFSSFIGALILTKYFIK
;
A
#
# COMPACT_ATOMS: atom_id res chain seq x y z
N MET A 1 -0.14 -5.11 13.06
CA MET A 1 -1.25 -6.05 12.80
C MET A 1 -0.63 -7.44 12.73
N LYS A 2 -1.19 -8.41 13.46
CA LYS A 2 -0.70 -9.79 13.46
C LYS A 2 -1.61 -10.60 12.57
N GLU A 3 -1.10 -11.09 11.44
CA GLU A 3 -1.83 -11.95 10.52
C GLU A 3 -1.17 -13.33 10.46
N LYS A 4 -1.99 -14.38 10.30
CA LYS A 4 -1.54 -15.77 10.21
C LYS A 4 -1.33 -16.15 8.76
N PHE A 5 -0.16 -16.69 8.46
CA PHE A 5 0.22 -17.16 7.13
C PHE A 5 0.61 -18.62 7.21
N GLU A 6 0.26 -19.39 6.20
CA GLU A 6 0.65 -20.79 6.07
C GLU A 6 1.81 -20.91 5.08
N VAL A 7 2.84 -21.67 5.44
CA VAL A 7 4.01 -21.92 4.58
C VAL A 7 3.65 -23.00 3.57
N ILE A 8 3.48 -22.61 2.31
CA ILE A 8 3.09 -23.54 1.24
C ILE A 8 4.29 -24.13 0.49
N GLU A 9 5.41 -23.40 0.44
CA GLU A 9 6.59 -23.83 -0.30
C GLU A 9 7.87 -23.18 0.26
N ILE A 10 8.99 -23.89 0.19
CA ILE A 10 10.31 -23.40 0.59
C ILE A 10 11.26 -23.67 -0.58
N GLU A 11 11.72 -22.61 -1.25
CA GLU A 11 12.62 -22.71 -2.40
C GLU A 11 13.83 -21.79 -2.18
N ASN A 12 15.05 -22.33 -2.27
CA ASN A 12 16.32 -21.57 -2.27
C ASN A 12 16.42 -20.42 -1.24
N GLN A 13 16.17 -20.71 0.05
CA GLN A 13 16.15 -19.74 1.16
C GLN A 13 15.00 -18.72 1.15
N THR A 14 13.97 -18.93 0.34
CA THR A 14 12.74 -18.15 0.36
C THR A 14 11.55 -19.02 0.75
N MET A 15 10.74 -18.53 1.69
CA MET A 15 9.47 -19.13 2.06
C MET A 15 8.36 -18.42 1.31
N VAL A 16 7.53 -19.21 0.65
CA VAL A 16 6.30 -18.76 0.01
C VAL A 16 5.18 -18.88 1.04
N LEU A 17 4.65 -17.74 1.44
CA LEU A 17 3.63 -17.63 2.47
C LEU A 17 2.28 -17.36 1.82
N LYS A 18 1.28 -18.17 2.16
CA LYS A 18 -0.12 -17.96 1.76
C LYS A 18 -0.88 -17.30 2.91
N VAL A 19 -1.56 -16.19 2.62
CA VAL A 19 -2.50 -15.57 3.56
C VAL A 19 -3.68 -16.52 3.77
N ASN A 20 -3.92 -16.96 5.00
CA ASN A 20 -5.17 -17.64 5.33
C ASN A 20 -6.22 -16.57 5.64
N ARG A 21 -6.92 -16.11 4.59
CA ARG A 21 -7.93 -15.06 4.68
C ARG A 21 -9.30 -15.67 5.03
N SER A 22 -9.39 -16.33 6.18
CA SER A 22 -10.61 -17.02 6.62
C SER A 22 -11.72 -16.05 7.05
N ASP A 23 -11.38 -14.84 7.50
CA ASP A 23 -12.32 -14.00 8.28
C ASP A 23 -12.79 -12.72 7.56
N GLY A 24 -12.35 -12.46 6.33
CA GLY A 24 -12.68 -11.23 5.59
C GLY A 24 -13.97 -11.34 4.79
N CYS A 25 -15.10 -10.88 5.35
CA CYS A 25 -16.43 -10.75 4.71
C CYS A 25 -17.14 -12.05 4.27
N THR A 26 -16.47 -13.19 4.16
CA THR A 26 -17.06 -14.47 3.71
C THR A 26 -18.11 -15.05 4.67
N GLY A 27 -18.01 -14.74 5.97
CA GLY A 27 -18.99 -15.15 6.98
C GLY A 27 -20.20 -14.21 7.13
N CYS A 28 -20.26 -13.09 6.41
CA CYS A 28 -21.34 -12.12 6.52
C CYS A 28 -22.54 -12.55 5.67
N SER A 29 -23.76 -12.57 6.22
CA SER A 29 -24.98 -12.98 5.48
C SER A 29 -25.30 -12.09 4.26
N ALA A 30 -24.63 -10.94 4.13
CA ALA A 30 -24.74 -9.99 3.03
C ALA A 30 -23.55 -10.05 2.05
N SER A 31 -22.70 -11.09 2.12
CA SER A 31 -21.53 -11.27 1.24
C SER A 31 -21.87 -11.35 -0.26
N GLY A 32 -23.10 -11.72 -0.61
CA GLY A 32 -23.62 -11.63 -1.99
C GLY A 32 -24.09 -10.24 -2.44
N ALA A 33 -24.29 -9.30 -1.51
CA ALA A 33 -24.83 -7.96 -1.77
C ALA A 33 -23.82 -6.82 -1.56
N CYS A 34 -22.73 -7.07 -0.82
CA CYS A 34 -21.64 -6.14 -0.69
C CYS A 34 -20.68 -6.35 -1.87
N GLY A 35 -20.58 -5.39 -2.80
CA GLY A 35 -19.73 -5.50 -3.99
C GLY A 35 -18.26 -5.84 -3.70
N THR A 36 -17.80 -5.64 -2.46
CA THR A 36 -16.48 -6.05 -1.97
C THR A 36 -16.34 -7.58 -1.82
N GLY A 37 -17.41 -8.31 -1.50
CA GLY A 37 -17.41 -9.78 -1.37
C GLY A 37 -17.32 -10.51 -2.72
N ILE A 38 -17.91 -9.93 -3.77
CA ILE A 38 -17.81 -10.45 -5.15
C ILE A 38 -16.40 -10.25 -5.69
N LEU A 39 -15.81 -9.07 -5.47
CA LEU A 39 -14.42 -8.80 -5.86
C LEU A 39 -13.43 -9.66 -5.07
N ALA A 40 -13.64 -9.86 -3.76
CA ALA A 40 -12.76 -10.68 -2.94
C ALA A 40 -12.65 -12.12 -3.46
N ASN A 41 -13.77 -12.73 -3.89
CA ASN A 41 -13.76 -14.06 -4.51
C ASN A 41 -12.99 -14.11 -5.84
N TYR A 42 -12.97 -13.02 -6.61
CA TYR A 42 -12.23 -12.94 -7.87
C TYR A 42 -10.72 -12.72 -7.65
N PHE A 43 -10.35 -12.01 -6.59
CA PHE A 43 -8.95 -11.70 -6.24
C PHE A 43 -8.30 -12.69 -5.25
N ASP A 44 -8.98 -13.78 -4.89
CA ASP A 44 -8.52 -14.79 -3.95
C ASP A 44 -7.21 -15.49 -4.38
N HIS A 45 -6.80 -15.35 -5.65
CA HIS A 45 -5.63 -16.01 -6.22
C HIS A 45 -4.27 -15.32 -5.98
N TYR A 46 -4.20 -14.10 -5.42
CA TYR A 46 -3.00 -13.25 -5.61
C TYR A 46 -2.24 -12.79 -4.37
N SER A 47 -2.43 -13.37 -3.19
CA SER A 47 -1.70 -12.93 -1.98
C SER A 47 -0.64 -13.96 -1.54
N VAL A 48 0.30 -14.22 -2.45
CA VAL A 48 1.51 -14.98 -2.15
C VAL A 48 2.65 -14.01 -1.86
N PHE A 49 3.27 -14.15 -0.69
CA PHE A 49 4.37 -13.28 -0.26
C PHE A 49 5.66 -14.09 -0.13
N ASN A 50 6.72 -13.61 -0.77
CA ASN A 50 8.05 -14.19 -0.64
C ASN A 50 8.80 -13.50 0.49
N LYS A 51 9.26 -14.27 1.48
CA LYS A 51 10.06 -13.76 2.60
C LYS A 51 11.29 -14.67 2.81
N PRO A 52 12.45 -14.14 3.24
CA PRO A 52 13.61 -14.98 3.58
C PRO A 52 13.25 -16.02 4.64
N LEU A 53 13.84 -17.22 4.49
CA LEU A 53 13.67 -18.37 5.38
C LEU A 53 14.05 -18.00 6.83
N GLN A 54 13.13 -18.24 7.77
CA GLN A 54 13.42 -18.17 9.20
C GLN A 54 13.87 -19.55 9.68
N GLU A 55 14.87 -19.59 10.56
CA GLU A 55 15.40 -20.83 11.12
C GLU A 55 14.30 -21.61 11.87
N GLY A 56 14.12 -22.89 11.52
CA GLY A 56 13.22 -23.80 12.23
C GLY A 56 11.79 -23.92 11.68
N VAL A 57 11.48 -23.34 10.53
CA VAL A 57 10.14 -23.40 9.90
C VAL A 57 10.06 -24.54 8.88
N ALA A 58 9.03 -25.39 8.97
CA ALA A 58 8.74 -26.46 8.03
C ALA A 58 7.51 -26.14 7.15
N ILE A 59 7.37 -26.87 6.03
CA ILE A 59 6.20 -26.78 5.15
C ILE A 59 4.96 -27.20 5.94
N GLY A 60 3.91 -26.38 5.91
CA GLY A 60 2.68 -26.58 6.69
C GLY A 60 2.63 -25.85 8.04
N ASP A 61 3.70 -25.18 8.45
CA ASP A 61 3.67 -24.36 9.67
C ASP A 61 2.89 -23.05 9.47
N VAL A 62 2.20 -22.62 10.53
CA VAL A 62 1.49 -21.34 10.58
C VAL A 62 2.40 -20.29 11.21
N VAL A 63 2.91 -19.38 10.39
CA VAL A 63 3.75 -18.25 10.83
C VAL A 63 2.88 -17.03 11.05
N THR A 64 2.99 -16.41 12.24
CA THR A 64 2.34 -15.12 12.49
C THR A 64 3.29 -14.01 12.07
N LEU A 65 2.96 -13.29 11.00
CA LEU A 65 3.71 -12.10 10.61
C LEU A 65 3.12 -10.88 11.32
N GLU A 66 3.99 -10.18 12.05
CA GLU A 66 3.69 -8.86 12.55
C GLU A 66 4.12 -7.85 11.50
N ILE A 67 3.14 -7.36 10.73
CA ILE A 67 3.36 -6.16 9.92
C ILE A 67 3.26 -4.99 10.90
N SER A 68 4.34 -4.21 11.01
CA SER A 68 4.34 -2.95 11.74
C SER A 68 3.29 -2.04 11.10
N ALA A 69 2.13 -1.94 11.74
CA ALA A 69 1.02 -1.12 11.25
C ALA A 69 1.45 0.35 11.16
N ALA A 70 2.39 0.76 12.01
CA ALA A 70 2.98 2.09 12.00
C ALA A 70 3.74 2.37 10.69
N GLU A 71 4.51 1.41 10.17
CA GLU A 71 5.24 1.60 8.90
C GLU A 71 4.30 1.65 7.70
N LEU A 72 3.28 0.78 7.67
CA LEU A 72 2.27 0.80 6.62
C LEU A 72 1.48 2.12 6.62
N PHE A 73 1.08 2.57 7.82
CA PHE A 73 0.39 3.83 8.00
C PHE A 73 1.28 5.01 7.62
N TRP A 74 2.55 5.01 8.02
CA TRP A 74 3.50 6.08 7.71
C TRP A 74 3.76 6.19 6.20
N ARG A 75 3.89 5.05 5.50
CA ARG A 75 4.04 5.01 4.05
C ARG A 75 2.80 5.51 3.33
N ALA A 76 1.61 5.08 3.75
CA ALA A 76 0.36 5.59 3.21
C ALA A 76 0.23 7.10 3.46
N PHE A 77 0.53 7.55 4.68
CA PHE A 77 0.52 8.97 5.05
C PHE A 77 1.44 9.78 4.15
N GLN A 78 2.67 9.33 3.89
CA GLN A 78 3.59 10.00 2.97
C GLN A 78 3.02 10.10 1.55
N LEU A 79 2.41 9.04 1.02
CA LEU A 79 1.83 9.03 -0.33
C LEU A 79 0.68 10.02 -0.50
N TYR A 80 -0.08 10.30 0.56
CA TYR A 80 -1.20 11.25 0.50
C TYR A 80 -0.78 12.67 0.89
N ILE A 81 -0.06 12.83 2.00
CA ILE A 81 0.19 14.13 2.60
C ILE A 81 1.31 14.88 1.89
N VAL A 82 2.38 14.20 1.48
CA VAL A 82 3.53 14.87 0.83
C VAL A 82 3.12 15.52 -0.50
N PRO A 83 2.41 14.84 -1.43
CA PRO A 83 1.99 15.46 -2.67
C PRO A 83 1.00 16.60 -2.45
N LEU A 84 0.06 16.46 -1.53
CA LEU A 84 -0.89 17.51 -1.21
C LEU A 84 -0.20 18.77 -0.67
N LEU A 85 0.76 18.61 0.25
CA LEU A 85 1.55 19.74 0.75
C LEU A 85 2.38 20.38 -0.36
N ALA A 86 3.01 19.56 -1.22
CA ALA A 86 3.77 20.07 -2.35
C ALA A 86 2.91 20.91 -3.29
N LEU A 87 1.66 20.50 -3.58
CA LEU A 87 0.71 21.25 -4.40
C LEU A 87 0.47 22.67 -3.86
N PHE A 88 0.17 22.79 -2.56
CA PHE A 88 -0.08 24.09 -1.93
C PHE A 88 1.18 24.96 -1.89
N VAL A 89 2.34 24.36 -1.59
CA VAL A 89 3.62 25.07 -1.60
C VAL A 89 3.97 25.55 -3.01
N GLY A 90 3.83 24.71 -4.03
CA GLY A 90 4.11 25.08 -5.42
C GLY A 90 3.18 26.17 -5.93
N ALA A 91 1.88 26.08 -5.62
CA ALA A 91 0.91 27.14 -5.95
C ALA A 91 1.24 28.45 -5.22
N GLY A 92 1.63 28.38 -3.94
CA GLY A 92 2.06 29.54 -3.15
C GLY A 92 3.33 30.19 -3.68
N VAL A 93 4.32 29.41 -4.11
CA VAL A 93 5.50 29.94 -4.80
C VAL A 93 5.09 30.60 -6.12
N GLY A 94 4.21 29.97 -6.88
CA GLY A 94 3.65 30.54 -8.10
C GLY A 94 2.96 31.89 -7.86
N SER A 95 2.21 32.04 -6.77
CA SER A 95 1.50 33.29 -6.46
C SER A 95 2.42 34.41 -6.00
N VAL A 96 3.53 34.09 -5.32
CA VAL A 96 4.55 35.08 -4.92
C VAL A 96 5.33 35.62 -6.13
N TYR A 97 5.72 34.76 -7.07
CA TYR A 97 6.48 35.17 -8.25
C TYR A 97 5.61 35.72 -9.39
N PHE A 98 4.39 35.19 -9.55
CA PHE A 98 3.45 35.57 -10.61
C PHE A 98 2.07 35.89 -10.03
N PRO A 99 1.93 37.01 -9.29
CA PRO A 99 0.70 37.33 -8.56
C PRO A 99 -0.50 37.61 -9.48
N THR A 100 -0.26 38.13 -10.69
CA THR A 100 -1.33 38.49 -11.64
C THR A 100 -1.68 37.39 -12.64
N ASN A 101 -0.86 36.33 -12.73
CA ASN A 101 -1.01 35.29 -13.76
C ASN A 101 -1.41 33.96 -13.12
N GLU A 102 -2.72 33.74 -12.96
CA GLU A 102 -3.29 32.51 -12.39
C GLU A 102 -2.80 31.25 -13.12
N LEU A 103 -2.59 31.33 -14.44
CA LEU A 103 -2.09 30.21 -15.24
C LEU A 103 -0.72 29.72 -14.75
N TRP A 104 0.18 30.63 -14.37
CA TRP A 104 1.47 30.23 -13.81
C TRP A 104 1.35 29.62 -12.43
N GLN A 105 0.45 30.14 -11.58
CA GLN A 105 0.20 29.58 -10.25
C GLN A 105 -0.28 28.12 -10.35
N ILE A 106 -1.20 27.85 -11.29
CA ILE A 106 -1.72 26.51 -11.57
C ILE A 106 -0.60 25.59 -12.05
N ILE A 107 0.22 26.02 -13.01
CA ILE A 107 1.28 25.18 -13.59
C ILE A 107 2.35 24.85 -12.55
N PHE A 108 2.76 25.80 -11.71
CA PHE A 108 3.69 25.54 -10.61
C PHE A 108 3.09 24.57 -9.57
N GLY A 109 1.80 24.73 -9.23
CA GLY A 109 1.08 23.80 -8.37
C GLY A 109 1.10 22.37 -8.94
N PHE A 110 0.61 22.16 -10.16
CA PHE A 110 0.57 20.82 -10.76
C PHE A 110 1.96 20.23 -10.99
N SER A 111 2.94 21.04 -11.39
CA SER A 111 4.33 20.57 -11.56
C SER A 111 4.90 20.04 -10.24
N SER A 112 4.72 20.78 -9.14
CA SER A 112 5.16 20.35 -7.81
C SER A 112 4.44 19.10 -7.30
N PHE A 113 3.13 18.98 -7.55
CA PHE A 113 2.33 17.80 -7.20
C PHE A 113 2.81 16.55 -7.95
N ILE A 114 3.00 16.64 -9.26
CA ILE A 114 3.47 15.53 -10.09
C ILE A 114 4.90 15.15 -9.69
N GLY A 115 5.77 16.14 -9.47
CA GLY A 115 7.13 15.90 -8.97
C GLY A 115 7.15 15.16 -7.64
N ALA A 116 6.29 15.56 -6.69
CA ALA A 116 6.17 14.91 -5.39
C ALA A 116 5.60 13.48 -5.50
N LEU A 117 4.64 13.22 -6.39
CA LEU A 117 4.14 11.87 -6.66
C LEU A 117 5.24 10.95 -7.23
N ILE A 118 6.04 11.46 -8.16
CA ILE A 118 7.15 10.69 -8.73
C ILE A 118 8.22 10.43 -7.66
N LEU A 119 8.54 11.43 -6.84
CA LEU A 119 9.51 11.32 -5.75
C LEU A 119 9.07 10.28 -4.71
N THR A 120 7.84 10.39 -4.22
CA THR A 120 7.28 9.43 -3.25
C THR A 120 7.22 8.01 -3.83
N LYS A 121 6.85 7.84 -5.10
CA LYS A 121 6.90 6.54 -5.79
C LYS A 121 8.32 5.96 -5.85
N TYR A 122 9.35 6.80 -6.00
CA TYR A 122 10.74 6.35 -6.01
C TYR A 122 11.23 5.93 -4.62
N PHE A 123 10.81 6.64 -3.56
CA PHE A 123 11.22 6.35 -2.18
C PHE A 123 10.45 5.19 -1.52
N ILE A 124 9.21 4.91 -1.96
CA ILE A 124 8.36 3.84 -1.38
C ILE A 124 8.54 2.51 -2.17
N LYS A 125 9.78 2.19 -2.57
CA LYS A 125 10.10 0.91 -3.22
C LYS A 125 10.51 -0.14 -2.19
#